data_AF-A0A7S0KXV8-F1
#
_entry.id   AF-A0A7S0KXV8-F1
#
_cell.length_a   1.000
_cell.length_b   1.000
_cell.length_c   1.000
_cell.angle_alpha   90.00
_cell.angle_beta   90.00
_cell.angle_gamma   90.00
#
_symmetry.space_group_name_H-M   'P 1'
#
loop_
_entity.id
_entity.type
_entity.pdbx_description
1 polymer ?
#
loop_
_entity_poly.entity_id
_entity_poly.type
_entity_poly.pdbx_seq_one_letter_code
_entity_poly.pdbx_strand_id
1 'polypeptide(L)'
;LDSEEWGVNVQPYSGSPANFATYTALLQPHDRIMGLDLPSGGHLTHGFQTAKKKVSATSVYFESMPYVVSSETGLIDYEDMEYRAKMFMPKLLIAGGSAYPREWDYARMKQIADKVGAIFMVDMAHISGLVAGQCVDSPFEYADVVTSTTHKTLRGPRAGMIFAKRELMDQINAAVFPSLQGGPHNHQIGALAVALKEANTPSFKAYAKSVIANAQALAQGLVNRGHVLATGGTDNHLLLWDVRPMGLTGSRVEKVLEMASITTNKNSVPGDTSAINPGGLRVGTPALTTRGLKEQDFDQVADFLHRGSQISIKAQEIAVKEVADQNTKVLLKDFVKVLETSDTIKEEIDTLRKEVESFAAQFGMPGDC
;
A
#
# COMPACT_ATOMS: atom_id res chain seq x y z
N LEU A 1 -23.79 7.63 1.58
CA LEU A 1 -24.19 6.80 0.43
C LEU A 1 -25.68 6.63 0.51
N ASP A 2 -26.38 6.82 -0.60
CA ASP A 2 -27.81 6.54 -0.69
C ASP A 2 -28.02 5.02 -0.70
N SER A 3 -28.88 4.52 0.18
CA SER A 3 -29.21 3.09 0.26
C SER A 3 -30.03 2.61 -0.93
N GLU A 4 -30.69 3.51 -1.67
CA GLU A 4 -31.44 3.17 -2.87
C GLU A 4 -30.52 2.96 -4.09
N GLU A 5 -29.32 3.55 -4.08
CA GLU A 5 -28.35 3.44 -5.17
C GLU A 5 -27.27 2.39 -4.89
N TRP A 6 -26.90 2.23 -3.61
CA TRP A 6 -25.79 1.36 -3.19
C TRP A 6 -26.24 0.23 -2.25
N GLY A 7 -25.66 -0.95 -2.47
CA GLY A 7 -25.68 -2.04 -1.50
C GLY A 7 -24.28 -2.36 -0.99
N VAL A 8 -24.22 -3.18 0.06
CA VAL A 8 -22.96 -3.66 0.63
C VAL A 8 -23.07 -5.13 1.04
N ASN A 9 -22.05 -5.93 0.71
CA ASN A 9 -21.82 -7.25 1.26
C ASN A 9 -20.62 -7.22 2.23
N VAL A 10 -20.86 -7.63 3.47
CA VAL A 10 -19.90 -7.58 4.59
C VAL A 10 -19.35 -8.96 4.98
N GLN A 11 -19.65 -9.99 4.19
CA GLN A 11 -19.21 -11.36 4.47
C GLN A 11 -17.83 -11.76 3.94
N PRO A 12 -17.18 -11.08 2.97
CA PRO A 12 -15.86 -11.50 2.50
C PRO A 12 -14.86 -11.62 3.65
N TYR A 13 -14.15 -12.75 3.73
CA TYR A 13 -13.24 -13.02 4.84
C TYR A 13 -12.04 -12.06 4.89
N SER A 14 -11.67 -11.43 3.77
CA SER A 14 -10.62 -10.43 3.67
C SER A 14 -10.72 -9.66 2.34
N GLY A 15 -9.79 -8.76 2.06
CA GLY A 15 -9.76 -7.98 0.82
C GLY A 15 -9.50 -8.83 -0.43
N SER A 16 -8.59 -9.81 -0.37
CA SER A 16 -8.31 -10.65 -1.54
C SER A 16 -9.51 -11.49 -1.98
N PRO A 17 -10.23 -12.19 -1.08
CA PRO A 17 -11.51 -12.83 -1.41
C PRO A 17 -12.58 -11.84 -1.86
N ALA A 18 -12.63 -10.61 -1.32
CA ALA A 18 -13.61 -9.61 -1.75
C ALA A 18 -13.42 -9.22 -3.23
N ASN A 19 -12.18 -8.97 -3.65
CA ASN A 19 -11.87 -8.70 -5.05
C ASN A 19 -12.18 -9.90 -5.93
N PHE A 20 -11.75 -11.11 -5.52
CA PHE A 20 -11.99 -12.31 -6.32
C PHE A 20 -13.48 -12.62 -6.48
N ALA A 21 -14.29 -12.46 -5.43
CA ALA A 21 -15.74 -12.59 -5.51
C ALA A 21 -16.38 -11.56 -6.44
N THR A 22 -15.86 -10.33 -6.47
CA THR A 22 -16.30 -9.31 -7.42
C THR A 22 -16.04 -9.75 -8.86
N TYR A 23 -14.86 -10.30 -9.14
CA TYR A 23 -14.54 -10.80 -10.47
C TYR A 23 -15.42 -11.99 -10.84
N THR A 24 -15.56 -12.97 -9.95
CA THR A 24 -16.44 -14.14 -10.17
C THR A 24 -17.90 -13.75 -10.42
N ALA A 25 -18.39 -12.68 -9.78
CA ALA A 25 -19.75 -12.20 -9.97
C ALA A 25 -19.97 -11.56 -11.36
N LEU A 26 -19.01 -10.78 -11.82
CA LEU A 26 -19.22 -9.82 -12.91
C LEU A 26 -18.51 -10.22 -14.21
N LEU A 27 -17.61 -11.20 -14.15
CA LEU A 27 -16.76 -11.64 -15.24
C LEU A 27 -16.89 -13.14 -15.45
N GLN A 28 -16.75 -13.57 -16.70
CA GLN A 28 -16.55 -14.97 -17.03
C GLN A 28 -15.07 -15.36 -16.86
N PRO A 29 -14.75 -16.65 -16.65
CA PRO A 29 -13.38 -17.11 -16.73
C PRO A 29 -12.72 -16.66 -18.04
N HIS A 30 -11.49 -16.18 -17.94
CA HIS A 30 -10.70 -15.59 -19.05
C HIS A 30 -11.18 -14.24 -19.59
N ASP A 31 -12.20 -13.62 -19.01
CA ASP A 31 -12.46 -12.21 -19.27
C ASP A 31 -11.27 -11.34 -18.83
N ARG A 32 -11.17 -10.18 -19.47
CA ARG A 32 -10.00 -9.30 -19.40
C ARG A 32 -10.11 -8.31 -18.25
N ILE A 33 -9.06 -8.19 -17.45
CA ILE A 33 -8.98 -7.26 -16.31
C ILE A 33 -7.76 -6.36 -16.48
N MET A 34 -7.92 -5.07 -16.20
CA MET A 34 -6.81 -4.13 -16.09
C MET A 34 -6.70 -3.55 -14.68
N GLY A 35 -5.48 -3.54 -14.13
CA GLY A 35 -5.15 -2.97 -12.83
C GLY A 35 -3.74 -2.39 -12.82
N LEU A 36 -3.39 -1.65 -11.77
CA LEU A 36 -2.04 -1.06 -11.66
C LEU A 36 -0.99 -2.17 -11.52
N ASP A 37 0.09 -2.07 -12.28
CA ASP A 37 1.22 -2.99 -12.20
C ASP A 37 1.78 -3.09 -10.77
N LEU A 38 2.16 -4.29 -10.34
CA LEU A 38 2.58 -4.53 -8.95
C LEU A 38 3.85 -3.72 -8.58
N PRO A 39 4.94 -3.75 -9.37
CA PRO A 39 6.08 -2.82 -9.21
C PRO A 39 5.71 -1.33 -9.26
N SER A 40 4.66 -0.96 -10.01
CA SER A 40 4.15 0.42 -10.07
C SER A 40 3.30 0.82 -8.86
N GLY A 41 3.14 -0.07 -7.88
CA GLY A 41 2.42 0.20 -6.63
C GLY A 41 1.03 -0.45 -6.55
N GLY A 42 0.67 -1.33 -7.49
CA GLY A 42 -0.57 -2.09 -7.49
C GLY A 42 -0.68 -3.11 -6.35
N HIS A 43 -1.64 -4.04 -6.48
CA HIS A 43 -1.79 -5.16 -5.54
C HIS A 43 -1.90 -6.49 -6.29
N LEU A 44 -1.44 -7.58 -5.67
CA LEU A 44 -1.44 -8.92 -6.28
C LEU A 44 -2.83 -9.31 -6.81
N THR A 45 -3.90 -8.93 -6.13
CA THR A 45 -5.28 -9.29 -6.50
C THR A 45 -5.80 -8.56 -7.72
N HIS A 46 -5.09 -7.56 -8.23
CA HIS A 46 -5.44 -6.84 -9.46
C HIS A 46 -4.90 -7.53 -10.72
N GLY A 47 -4.17 -8.64 -10.54
CA GLY A 47 -3.49 -9.36 -11.61
C GLY A 47 -1.99 -9.19 -11.50
N PHE A 48 -1.26 -10.30 -11.39
CA PHE A 48 0.19 -10.29 -11.43
C PHE A 48 0.73 -11.57 -12.05
N GLN A 49 1.55 -11.38 -13.07
CA GLN A 49 2.27 -12.44 -13.76
C GLN A 49 3.65 -11.96 -14.21
N THR A 50 4.56 -12.89 -14.34
CA THR A 50 5.86 -12.70 -14.98
C THR A 50 5.85 -13.32 -16.36
N ALA A 51 6.88 -13.09 -17.17
CA ALA A 51 7.04 -13.73 -18.48
C ALA A 51 6.97 -15.29 -18.43
N LYS A 52 7.22 -15.90 -17.26
CA LYS A 52 7.28 -17.36 -17.10
C LYS A 52 6.14 -17.95 -16.28
N LYS A 53 5.40 -17.14 -15.51
CA LYS A 53 4.46 -17.64 -14.50
C LYS A 53 3.38 -16.63 -14.17
N LYS A 54 2.12 -17.09 -14.19
CA LYS A 54 0.98 -16.43 -13.54
C LYS A 54 1.10 -16.61 -12.02
N VAL A 55 1.25 -15.52 -11.27
CA VAL A 55 1.53 -15.56 -9.82
C VAL A 55 0.26 -15.37 -9.01
N SER A 56 -0.57 -14.40 -9.39
CA SER A 56 -1.86 -14.15 -8.77
C SER A 56 -2.94 -15.10 -9.29
N ALA A 57 -3.85 -15.53 -8.43
CA ALA A 57 -5.05 -16.25 -8.83
C ALA A 57 -5.88 -15.45 -9.86
N THR A 58 -5.91 -14.12 -9.74
CA THR A 58 -6.58 -13.26 -10.73
C THR A 58 -6.04 -13.51 -12.14
N SER A 59 -4.72 -13.55 -12.31
CA SER A 59 -4.11 -13.83 -13.64
C SER A 59 -4.27 -15.28 -14.08
N VAL A 60 -4.52 -16.22 -13.16
CA VAL A 60 -4.78 -17.63 -13.49
C VAL A 60 -6.17 -17.81 -14.07
N TYR A 61 -7.19 -17.23 -13.44
CA TYR A 61 -8.60 -17.43 -13.82
C TYR A 61 -9.13 -16.37 -14.79
N PHE A 62 -8.47 -15.21 -14.88
CA PHE A 62 -8.80 -14.10 -15.77
C PHE A 62 -7.57 -13.67 -16.56
N GLU A 63 -7.76 -12.99 -17.69
CA GLU A 63 -6.65 -12.46 -18.47
C GLU A 63 -6.32 -11.03 -18.01
N SER A 64 -5.23 -10.87 -17.26
CA SER A 64 -4.84 -9.57 -16.71
C SER A 64 -3.78 -8.87 -17.56
N MET A 65 -3.95 -7.57 -17.81
CA MET A 65 -2.90 -6.71 -18.37
C MET A 65 -2.75 -5.44 -17.50
N PRO A 66 -1.54 -5.06 -17.09
CA PRO A 66 -1.39 -3.90 -16.24
C PRO A 66 -1.45 -2.57 -17.01
N TYR A 67 -1.84 -1.50 -16.32
CA TYR A 67 -1.37 -0.14 -16.62
C TYR A 67 -0.27 0.24 -15.62
N VAL A 68 0.52 1.28 -15.94
CA VAL A 68 1.75 1.62 -15.22
C VAL A 68 1.78 3.07 -14.76
N VAL A 69 2.77 3.39 -13.92
CA VAL A 69 3.18 4.77 -13.65
C VAL A 69 4.32 5.18 -14.57
N SER A 70 4.46 6.48 -14.83
CA SER A 70 5.63 7.05 -15.48
C SER A 70 6.89 6.74 -14.65
N SER A 71 7.94 6.25 -15.32
CA SER A 71 9.25 6.02 -14.68
C SER A 71 9.94 7.31 -14.25
N GLU A 72 9.52 8.46 -14.78
CA GLU A 72 10.11 9.76 -14.49
C GLU A 72 9.41 10.46 -13.31
N THR A 73 8.08 10.48 -13.31
CA THR A 73 7.29 11.22 -12.31
C THR A 73 6.73 10.32 -11.20
N GLY A 74 6.64 9.01 -11.44
CA GLY A 74 5.97 8.07 -10.54
C GLY A 74 4.45 8.22 -10.48
N LEU A 75 3.85 9.04 -11.34
CA LEU A 75 2.41 9.24 -11.46
C LEU A 75 1.81 8.29 -12.50
N ILE A 76 0.54 7.92 -12.32
CA ILE A 76 -0.19 7.10 -13.29
C ILE A 76 -0.21 7.80 -14.65
N ASP A 77 0.12 7.07 -15.71
CA ASP A 77 0.00 7.54 -17.09
C ASP A 77 -1.40 7.20 -17.63
N TYR A 78 -2.32 8.17 -17.52
CA TYR A 78 -3.71 7.98 -17.95
C TYR A 78 -3.86 7.90 -19.49
N GLU A 79 -2.92 8.45 -20.26
CA GLU A 79 -2.96 8.37 -21.71
C GLU A 79 -2.51 6.98 -22.20
N ASP A 80 -1.41 6.46 -21.63
CA ASP A 80 -0.98 5.07 -21.86
C ASP A 80 -2.04 4.08 -21.36
N MET A 81 -2.70 4.36 -20.22
CA MET A 81 -3.83 3.57 -19.74
C MET A 81 -4.98 3.54 -20.76
N GLU A 82 -5.39 4.68 -21.29
CA GLU A 82 -6.47 4.74 -22.30
C GLU A 82 -6.09 3.99 -23.58
N TYR A 83 -4.86 4.18 -24.06
CA TYR A 83 -4.34 3.47 -25.23
C TYR A 83 -4.37 1.95 -25.02
N ARG A 84 -3.85 1.47 -23.88
CA ARG A 84 -3.87 0.05 -23.49
C ARG A 84 -5.29 -0.49 -23.38
N ALA A 85 -6.20 0.25 -22.76
CA ALA A 85 -7.59 -0.15 -22.60
C ALA A 85 -8.28 -0.37 -23.95
N LYS A 86 -8.06 0.51 -24.94
CA LYS A 86 -8.61 0.35 -26.30
C LYS A 86 -8.06 -0.87 -27.04
N MET A 87 -6.79 -1.21 -26.81
CA MET A 87 -6.17 -2.37 -27.47
C MET A 87 -6.54 -3.69 -26.79
N PHE A 88 -6.64 -3.68 -25.46
CA PHE A 88 -6.89 -4.88 -24.67
C PHE A 88 -8.36 -5.12 -24.40
N MET A 89 -9.23 -4.11 -24.50
CA MET A 89 -10.68 -4.23 -24.28
C MET A 89 -11.01 -4.95 -22.95
N PRO A 90 -10.57 -4.41 -21.80
CA PRO A 90 -10.91 -5.01 -20.51
C PRO A 90 -12.41 -5.03 -20.30
N LYS A 91 -12.89 -6.04 -19.56
CA LYS A 91 -14.26 -6.08 -19.02
C LYS A 91 -14.34 -5.37 -17.67
N LEU A 92 -13.22 -5.22 -16.98
CA LEU A 92 -13.13 -4.53 -15.70
C LEU A 92 -11.81 -3.74 -15.61
N LEU A 93 -11.92 -2.46 -15.24
CA LEU A 93 -10.80 -1.57 -14.96
C LEU A 93 -10.76 -1.25 -13.46
N ILE A 94 -9.63 -1.52 -12.81
CA ILE A 94 -9.43 -1.32 -11.37
C ILE A 94 -8.67 -0.04 -11.13
N ALA A 95 -9.20 0.87 -10.31
CA ALA A 95 -8.41 1.88 -9.60
C ALA A 95 -8.11 1.39 -8.18
N GLY A 96 -6.87 1.49 -7.74
CA GLY A 96 -6.47 1.03 -6.42
C GLY A 96 -5.03 0.52 -6.41
N GLY A 97 -4.33 0.78 -5.30
CA GLY A 97 -2.93 0.45 -5.16
C GLY A 97 -2.53 0.27 -3.71
N SER A 98 -1.49 -0.51 -3.50
CA SER A 98 -0.90 -0.74 -2.18
C SER A 98 0.16 0.30 -1.82
N ALA A 99 0.81 0.87 -2.84
CA ALA A 99 1.98 1.69 -2.69
C ALA A 99 1.97 2.85 -3.71
N TYR A 100 0.88 3.62 -3.69
CA TYR A 100 0.73 4.83 -4.50
C TYR A 100 0.45 6.02 -3.56
N PRO A 101 1.37 6.98 -3.42
CA PRO A 101 1.28 8.07 -2.44
C PRO A 101 0.42 9.27 -2.91
N ARG A 102 -0.21 9.19 -4.08
CA ARG A 102 -0.95 10.30 -4.71
C ARG A 102 -2.43 10.00 -4.83
N GLU A 103 -3.21 11.05 -5.07
CA GLU A 103 -4.63 10.92 -5.39
C GLU A 103 -4.88 10.25 -6.74
N TRP A 104 -6.07 9.68 -6.88
CA TRP A 104 -6.52 9.01 -8.09
C TRP A 104 -7.49 9.91 -8.85
N ASP A 105 -7.25 10.09 -10.16
CA ASP A 105 -8.24 10.73 -11.03
C ASP A 105 -9.36 9.73 -11.40
N TYR A 106 -10.30 9.54 -10.47
CA TYR A 106 -11.43 8.62 -10.65
C TYR A 106 -12.31 9.01 -11.85
N ALA A 107 -12.48 10.31 -12.11
CA ALA A 107 -13.25 10.81 -13.23
C ALA A 107 -12.62 10.38 -14.57
N ARG A 108 -11.30 10.59 -14.73
CA ARG A 108 -10.56 10.16 -15.91
C ARG A 108 -10.61 8.66 -16.11
N MET A 109 -10.44 7.88 -15.04
CA MET A 109 -10.50 6.42 -15.11
C MET A 109 -11.89 5.91 -15.49
N LYS A 110 -12.96 6.51 -14.94
CA LYS A 110 -14.34 6.17 -15.31
C LYS A 110 -14.60 6.46 -16.79
N GLN A 111 -14.16 7.61 -17.30
CA GLN A 111 -14.25 7.93 -18.74
C GLN A 111 -13.55 6.88 -19.61
N ILE A 112 -12.38 6.38 -19.19
CA ILE A 112 -11.65 5.32 -19.91
C ILE A 112 -12.44 4.01 -19.87
N ALA A 113 -12.97 3.62 -18.71
CA ALA A 113 -13.78 2.41 -18.55
C ALA A 113 -15.02 2.46 -19.47
N ASP A 114 -15.75 3.58 -19.46
CA ASP A 114 -16.96 3.76 -20.27
C ASP A 114 -16.68 3.69 -21.78
N LYS A 115 -15.55 4.25 -22.24
CA LYS A 115 -15.13 4.19 -23.66
C LYS A 115 -14.96 2.76 -24.19
N VAL A 116 -14.61 1.80 -23.33
CA VAL A 116 -14.40 0.39 -23.71
C VAL A 116 -15.51 -0.53 -23.18
N GLY A 117 -16.52 0.03 -22.51
CA GLY A 117 -17.63 -0.71 -21.91
C GLY A 117 -17.20 -1.60 -20.73
N ALA A 118 -16.18 -1.19 -19.98
CA ALA A 118 -15.69 -1.90 -18.80
C ALA A 118 -16.43 -1.46 -17.53
N ILE A 119 -16.57 -2.39 -16.58
CA ILE A 119 -16.97 -2.08 -15.21
C ILE A 119 -15.83 -1.31 -14.54
N PHE A 120 -16.14 -0.19 -13.90
CA PHE A 120 -15.15 0.56 -13.13
C PHE A 120 -15.20 0.15 -11.66
N MET A 121 -14.13 -0.48 -11.21
CA MET A 121 -13.98 -0.95 -9.83
C MET A 121 -12.92 -0.14 -9.10
N VAL A 122 -13.20 0.25 -7.86
CA VAL A 122 -12.20 0.88 -6.97
C VAL A 122 -11.89 -0.03 -5.79
N ASP A 123 -10.62 -0.43 -5.63
CA ASP A 123 -10.11 -1.06 -4.42
C ASP A 123 -9.53 0.01 -3.49
N MET A 124 -10.33 0.46 -2.53
CA MET A 124 -9.97 1.52 -1.59
C MET A 124 -9.31 0.98 -0.31
N ALA A 125 -8.85 -0.28 -0.28
CA ALA A 125 -8.38 -0.94 0.93
C ALA A 125 -7.38 -0.11 1.76
N HIS A 126 -6.46 0.60 1.10
CA HIS A 126 -5.46 1.44 1.74
C HIS A 126 -6.00 2.78 2.27
N ILE A 127 -7.04 3.34 1.66
CA ILE A 127 -7.54 4.70 1.94
C ILE A 127 -8.96 4.74 2.54
N SER A 128 -9.60 3.59 2.75
CA SER A 128 -10.99 3.51 3.24
C SER A 128 -11.27 4.32 4.51
N GLY A 129 -10.33 4.39 5.45
CA GLY A 129 -10.48 5.26 6.62
C GLY A 129 -10.37 6.75 6.29
N LEU A 130 -9.56 7.13 5.31
CA LEU A 130 -9.45 8.51 4.84
C LEU A 130 -10.70 8.94 4.06
N VAL A 131 -11.26 8.04 3.26
CA VAL A 131 -12.56 8.23 2.57
C VAL A 131 -13.68 8.39 3.60
N ALA A 132 -13.75 7.50 4.60
CA ALA A 132 -14.76 7.60 5.67
C ALA A 132 -14.59 8.90 6.50
N GLY A 133 -13.35 9.31 6.72
CA GLY A 133 -13.00 10.59 7.34
C GLY A 133 -13.19 11.82 6.44
N GLN A 134 -13.60 11.66 5.19
CA GLN A 134 -13.80 12.74 4.21
C GLN A 134 -12.54 13.61 4.04
N CYS A 135 -11.37 12.98 3.99
CA CYS A 135 -10.07 13.65 3.87
C CYS A 135 -9.42 13.47 2.50
N VAL A 136 -9.99 12.60 1.66
CA VAL A 136 -9.57 12.31 0.28
C VAL A 136 -10.81 12.16 -0.59
N ASP A 137 -10.64 12.11 -1.90
CA ASP A 137 -11.75 12.00 -2.84
C ASP A 137 -12.53 10.69 -2.65
N SER A 138 -13.86 10.79 -2.81
CA SER A 138 -14.76 9.64 -2.66
C SER A 138 -14.85 8.86 -3.96
N PRO A 139 -14.49 7.56 -3.99
CA PRO A 139 -14.61 6.76 -5.21
C PRO A 139 -16.06 6.45 -5.59
N PHE A 140 -17.00 6.58 -4.64
CA PHE A 140 -18.41 6.24 -4.82
C PHE A 140 -19.17 7.16 -5.79
N GLU A 141 -18.60 8.29 -6.17
CA GLU A 141 -19.19 9.17 -7.20
C GLU A 141 -19.03 8.57 -8.61
N TYR A 142 -17.99 7.76 -8.82
CA TYR A 142 -17.58 7.29 -10.16
C TYR A 142 -17.67 5.77 -10.32
N ALA A 143 -17.37 5.03 -9.25
CA ALA A 143 -17.26 3.58 -9.28
C ALA A 143 -18.61 2.88 -9.52
N ASP A 144 -18.56 1.73 -10.17
CA ASP A 144 -19.68 0.78 -10.23
C ASP A 144 -19.60 -0.21 -9.05
N VAL A 145 -18.38 -0.54 -8.60
CA VAL A 145 -18.07 -1.38 -7.44
C VAL A 145 -16.92 -0.79 -6.65
N VAL A 146 -17.02 -0.80 -5.32
CA VAL A 146 -15.93 -0.42 -4.41
C VAL A 146 -15.64 -1.57 -3.46
N THR A 147 -14.42 -2.10 -3.48
CA THR A 147 -13.97 -3.10 -2.50
C THR A 147 -13.05 -2.47 -1.47
N SER A 148 -13.01 -3.06 -0.28
CA SER A 148 -12.07 -2.63 0.75
C SER A 148 -11.76 -3.73 1.75
N THR A 149 -10.56 -3.67 2.32
CA THR A 149 -10.29 -4.27 3.63
C THR A 149 -10.82 -3.41 4.76
N THR A 150 -11.03 -4.00 5.94
CA THR A 150 -11.55 -3.29 7.11
C THR A 150 -10.49 -2.91 8.15
N HIS A 151 -9.25 -3.43 8.05
CA HIS A 151 -8.22 -3.34 9.11
C HIS A 151 -7.15 -2.26 8.92
N LYS A 152 -7.04 -1.65 7.74
CA LYS A 152 -5.97 -0.69 7.43
C LYS A 152 -6.27 0.70 8.01
N THR A 153 -6.42 1.71 7.17
CA THR A 153 -6.78 3.07 7.62
C THR A 153 -8.14 3.12 8.29
N LEU A 154 -9.06 2.19 8.00
CA LEU A 154 -10.35 2.04 8.68
C LEU A 154 -10.24 1.53 10.13
N ARG A 155 -9.10 0.94 10.52
CA ARG A 155 -8.79 0.52 11.90
C ARG A 155 -9.77 -0.51 12.52
N GLY A 156 -10.43 -1.30 11.69
CA GLY A 156 -11.33 -2.37 12.12
C GLY A 156 -10.70 -3.77 12.16
N PRO A 157 -11.52 -4.84 12.25
CA PRO A 157 -11.05 -6.22 12.25
C PRO A 157 -10.49 -6.64 10.89
N ARG A 158 -9.89 -7.84 10.79
CA ARG A 158 -9.54 -8.44 9.50
C ARG A 158 -10.80 -9.02 8.81
N ALA A 159 -11.36 -8.26 7.88
CA ALA A 159 -12.44 -8.65 6.98
C ALA A 159 -12.35 -7.86 5.65
N GLY A 160 -13.24 -8.18 4.72
CA GLY A 160 -13.46 -7.42 3.48
C GLY A 160 -14.91 -6.94 3.36
N MET A 161 -15.11 -5.87 2.58
CA MET A 161 -16.43 -5.37 2.19
C MET A 161 -16.46 -5.18 0.67
N ILE A 162 -17.62 -5.43 0.06
CA ILE A 162 -17.90 -5.11 -1.33
C ILE A 162 -19.13 -4.21 -1.35
N PHE A 163 -18.94 -2.96 -1.74
CA PHE A 163 -20.02 -2.04 -2.08
C PHE A 163 -20.25 -2.11 -3.59
N ALA A 164 -21.49 -2.11 -4.03
CA ALA A 164 -21.80 -2.08 -5.45
C ALA A 164 -23.11 -1.32 -5.69
N LYS A 165 -23.28 -0.81 -6.91
CA LYS A 165 -24.58 -0.33 -7.37
C LYS A 165 -25.64 -1.42 -7.19
N ARG A 166 -26.87 -1.02 -6.83
CA ARG A 166 -27.95 -1.95 -6.48
C ARG A 166 -28.20 -3.00 -7.57
N GLU A 167 -28.13 -2.66 -8.85
CA GLU A 167 -28.33 -3.64 -9.94
C GLU A 167 -27.28 -4.76 -9.99
N LEU A 168 -26.13 -4.60 -9.33
CA LEU A 168 -25.05 -5.60 -9.30
C LEU A 168 -25.11 -6.49 -8.04
N MET A 169 -25.89 -6.12 -7.03
CA MET A 169 -25.82 -6.73 -5.71
C MET A 169 -26.20 -8.21 -5.68
N ASP A 170 -27.18 -8.65 -6.49
CA ASP A 170 -27.59 -10.05 -6.51
C ASP A 170 -26.48 -10.97 -7.04
N GLN A 171 -25.77 -10.52 -8.09
CA GLN A 171 -24.62 -11.24 -8.64
C GLN A 171 -23.46 -11.30 -7.62
N ILE A 172 -23.16 -10.17 -6.96
CA ILE A 172 -22.13 -10.09 -5.92
C ILE A 172 -22.47 -11.01 -4.74
N ASN A 173 -23.71 -10.97 -4.26
CA ASN A 173 -24.15 -11.80 -3.15
C ASN A 173 -24.03 -13.29 -3.50
N ALA A 174 -24.49 -13.70 -4.69
CA ALA A 174 -24.39 -15.09 -5.16
C ALA A 174 -22.94 -15.57 -5.32
N ALA A 175 -22.04 -14.70 -5.76
CA ALA A 175 -20.61 -15.02 -5.87
C ALA A 175 -19.94 -15.18 -4.49
N VAL A 176 -20.31 -14.34 -3.51
CA VAL A 176 -19.82 -14.50 -2.13
C VAL A 176 -20.38 -15.80 -1.53
N PHE A 177 -21.68 -16.01 -1.61
CA PHE A 177 -22.36 -17.23 -1.18
C PHE A 177 -23.54 -17.54 -2.11
N PRO A 178 -23.66 -18.76 -2.66
CA PRO A 178 -22.96 -19.98 -2.27
C PRO A 178 -21.68 -20.29 -3.06
N SER A 179 -21.24 -19.41 -3.99
CA SER A 179 -20.18 -19.78 -4.93
C SER A 179 -18.79 -19.96 -4.30
N LEU A 180 -18.32 -18.98 -3.50
CA LEU A 180 -16.94 -18.97 -3.01
C LEU A 180 -16.78 -19.21 -1.51
N GLN A 181 -17.75 -18.79 -0.69
CA GLN A 181 -17.72 -18.96 0.76
C GLN A 181 -18.89 -19.81 1.25
N GLY A 182 -18.76 -20.31 2.49
CA GLY A 182 -19.82 -21.01 3.22
C GLY A 182 -20.38 -20.14 4.34
N GLY A 183 -20.18 -20.56 5.60
CA GLY A 183 -20.67 -19.84 6.77
C GLY A 183 -19.99 -18.47 6.98
N PRO A 184 -20.74 -17.39 7.27
CA PRO A 184 -20.16 -16.09 7.56
C PRO A 184 -19.46 -16.05 8.93
N HIS A 185 -18.39 -15.25 9.04
CA HIS A 185 -17.69 -15.01 10.30
C HIS A 185 -18.38 -13.92 11.13
N ASN A 186 -19.51 -14.26 11.75
CA ASN A 186 -20.36 -13.29 12.47
C ASN A 186 -19.62 -12.51 13.58
N HIS A 187 -18.60 -13.09 14.21
CA HIS A 187 -17.77 -12.39 15.19
C HIS A 187 -16.95 -11.24 14.55
N GLN A 188 -16.45 -11.43 13.33
CA GLN A 188 -15.78 -10.36 12.57
C GLN A 188 -16.77 -9.31 12.08
N ILE A 189 -17.97 -9.73 11.66
CA ILE A 189 -19.04 -8.81 11.24
C ILE A 189 -19.48 -7.93 12.43
N GLY A 190 -19.62 -8.50 13.63
CA GLY A 190 -19.90 -7.76 14.85
C GLY A 190 -18.82 -6.73 15.18
N ALA A 191 -17.54 -7.13 15.13
CA ALA A 191 -16.42 -6.21 15.32
C ALA A 191 -16.34 -5.11 14.23
N LEU A 192 -16.71 -5.44 12.99
CA LEU A 192 -16.77 -4.49 11.89
C LEU A 192 -17.86 -3.45 12.14
N ALA A 193 -19.03 -3.83 12.63
CA ALA A 193 -20.08 -2.89 12.98
C ALA A 193 -19.61 -1.88 14.05
N VAL A 194 -18.81 -2.33 15.04
CA VAL A 194 -18.19 -1.43 16.02
C VAL A 194 -17.22 -0.46 15.36
N ALA A 195 -16.32 -0.96 14.49
CA ALA A 195 -15.36 -0.12 13.78
C ALA A 195 -16.03 0.92 12.86
N LEU A 196 -17.11 0.54 12.16
CA LEU A 196 -17.90 1.47 11.32
C LEU A 196 -18.61 2.53 12.16
N LYS A 197 -19.09 2.17 13.35
CA LYS A 197 -19.66 3.14 14.29
C LYS A 197 -18.59 4.15 14.75
N GLU A 198 -17.38 3.70 15.05
CA GLU A 198 -16.26 4.60 15.36
C GLU A 198 -15.88 5.48 14.17
N ALA A 199 -15.82 4.92 12.96
CA ALA A 199 -15.47 5.64 11.74
C ALA A 199 -16.43 6.80 11.43
N ASN A 200 -17.68 6.72 11.91
CA ASN A 200 -18.71 7.75 11.77
C ASN A 200 -18.66 8.86 12.84
N THR A 201 -17.60 8.92 13.66
CA THR A 201 -17.47 9.94 14.72
C THR A 201 -16.64 11.14 14.26
N PRO A 202 -16.89 12.36 14.81
CA PRO A 202 -16.04 13.52 14.56
C PRO A 202 -14.57 13.32 14.94
N SER A 203 -14.29 12.54 15.98
CA SER A 203 -12.92 12.21 16.41
C SER A 203 -12.19 11.34 15.39
N PHE A 204 -12.89 10.43 14.71
CA PHE A 204 -12.29 9.64 13.62
C PHE A 204 -11.95 10.51 12.40
N LYS A 205 -12.81 11.47 12.05
CA LYS A 205 -12.50 12.48 11.01
C LYS A 205 -11.26 13.31 11.37
N ALA A 206 -11.15 13.75 12.63
CA ALA A 206 -9.94 14.46 13.10
C ALA A 206 -8.69 13.57 13.06
N TYR A 207 -8.82 12.28 13.40
CA TYR A 207 -7.76 11.28 13.27
C TYR A 207 -7.32 11.11 11.80
N ALA A 208 -8.25 10.93 10.86
CA ALA A 208 -7.94 10.78 9.44
C ALA A 208 -7.18 12.00 8.88
N LYS A 209 -7.58 13.21 9.28
CA LYS A 209 -6.85 14.44 8.94
C LYS A 209 -5.42 14.43 9.51
N SER A 210 -5.27 14.00 10.76
CA SER A 210 -3.96 13.89 11.42
C SER A 210 -3.05 12.88 10.72
N VAL A 211 -3.60 11.77 10.22
CA VAL A 211 -2.83 10.75 9.47
C VAL A 211 -2.16 11.36 8.24
N ILE A 212 -2.89 12.17 7.46
CA ILE A 212 -2.35 12.83 6.27
C ILE A 212 -1.33 13.92 6.66
N ALA A 213 -1.67 14.77 7.63
CA ALA A 213 -0.77 15.83 8.11
C ALA A 213 0.57 15.25 8.61
N ASN A 214 0.51 14.15 9.36
CA ASN A 214 1.68 13.42 9.83
C ASN A 214 2.51 12.81 8.68
N ALA A 215 1.85 12.29 7.64
CA ALA A 215 2.55 11.75 6.47
C ALA A 215 3.30 12.85 5.70
N GLN A 216 2.68 14.02 5.57
CA GLN A 216 3.30 15.21 4.99
C GLN A 216 4.47 15.73 5.84
N ALA A 217 4.32 15.75 7.17
CA ALA A 217 5.40 16.11 8.09
C ALA A 217 6.59 15.15 7.98
N LEU A 218 6.34 13.83 7.94
CA LEU A 218 7.37 12.82 7.74
C LEU A 218 8.07 12.97 6.38
N ALA A 219 7.30 13.21 5.32
CA ALA A 219 7.84 13.46 3.99
C ALA A 219 8.77 14.69 3.98
N GLN A 220 8.32 15.80 4.56
CA GLN A 220 9.13 17.02 4.67
C GLN A 220 10.39 16.80 5.52
N GLY A 221 10.27 16.08 6.64
CA GLY A 221 11.41 15.76 7.51
C GLY A 221 12.49 14.94 6.79
N LEU A 222 12.10 13.99 5.93
CA LEU A 222 13.02 13.23 5.10
C LEU A 222 13.66 14.10 4.00
N VAL A 223 12.86 14.91 3.30
CA VAL A 223 13.35 15.83 2.25
C VAL A 223 14.34 16.86 2.82
N ASN A 224 14.05 17.44 3.98
CA ASN A 224 14.96 18.37 4.67
C ASN A 224 16.31 17.74 5.03
N ARG A 225 16.36 16.40 5.16
CA ARG A 225 17.56 15.61 5.43
C ARG A 225 18.20 15.04 4.15
N GLY A 226 17.81 15.55 2.97
CA GLY A 226 18.41 15.22 1.67
C GLY A 226 17.87 13.95 0.99
N HIS A 227 16.77 13.39 1.50
CA HIS A 227 16.18 12.17 0.91
C HIS A 227 15.24 12.46 -0.26
N VAL A 228 15.11 11.50 -1.16
CA VAL A 228 14.24 11.57 -2.34
C VAL A 228 12.98 10.72 -2.12
N LEU A 229 11.82 11.28 -2.45
CA LEU A 229 10.55 10.55 -2.48
C LEU A 229 10.14 10.29 -3.93
N ALA A 230 9.67 9.08 -4.23
CA ALA A 230 9.46 8.59 -5.59
C ALA A 230 8.50 9.44 -6.45
N THR A 231 7.59 10.19 -5.82
CA THR A 231 6.67 11.11 -6.51
C THR A 231 6.85 12.56 -6.03
N GLY A 232 7.90 12.85 -5.26
CA GLY A 232 8.17 14.15 -4.65
C GLY A 232 7.40 14.47 -3.36
N GLY A 233 6.49 13.58 -2.89
CA GLY A 233 5.66 13.85 -1.72
C GLY A 233 4.56 12.83 -1.52
N THR A 234 3.51 13.22 -0.79
CA THR A 234 2.33 12.39 -0.54
C THR A 234 1.08 13.24 -0.34
N ASP A 235 -0.05 12.72 -0.81
CA ASP A 235 -1.40 13.27 -0.59
C ASP A 235 -2.21 12.40 0.39
N ASN A 236 -1.66 11.25 0.81
CA ASN A 236 -2.35 10.27 1.65
C ASN A 236 -1.51 9.83 2.86
N HIS A 237 -1.71 8.60 3.35
CA HIS A 237 -1.13 8.08 4.60
C HIS A 237 0.25 7.42 4.45
N LEU A 238 0.80 7.32 3.23
CA LEU A 238 2.06 6.65 2.98
C LEU A 238 2.98 7.45 2.06
N LEU A 239 4.27 7.11 2.10
CA LEU A 239 5.30 7.64 1.22
C LEU A 239 6.17 6.51 0.67
N LEU A 240 6.74 6.77 -0.50
CA LEU A 240 7.72 5.91 -1.15
C LEU A 240 9.08 6.59 -1.11
N TRP A 241 9.94 6.13 -0.21
CA TRP A 241 11.29 6.65 -0.03
C TRP A 241 12.25 5.92 -0.97
N ASP A 242 12.85 6.66 -1.91
CA ASP A 242 13.84 6.14 -2.85
C ASP A 242 15.23 6.18 -2.21
N VAL A 243 15.83 5.02 -2.00
CA VAL A 243 17.16 4.89 -1.36
C VAL A 243 18.28 4.68 -2.38
N ARG A 244 17.97 4.60 -3.68
CA ARG A 244 18.96 4.44 -4.76
C ARG A 244 19.94 5.61 -4.86
N PRO A 245 19.55 6.89 -4.66
CA PRO A 245 20.50 8.01 -4.67
C PRO A 245 21.62 7.88 -3.62
N MET A 246 21.39 7.09 -2.57
CA MET A 246 22.39 6.78 -1.53
C MET A 246 23.27 5.57 -1.88
N GLY A 247 23.11 4.96 -3.07
CA GLY A 247 23.80 3.73 -3.46
C GLY A 247 23.29 2.48 -2.73
N LEU A 248 22.10 2.53 -2.14
CA LEU A 248 21.51 1.46 -1.34
C LEU A 248 20.33 0.78 -2.05
N THR A 249 19.92 -0.36 -1.50
CA THR A 249 18.66 -1.03 -1.86
C THR A 249 17.73 -1.02 -0.66
N GLY A 250 16.42 -1.08 -0.91
CA GLY A 250 15.41 -1.11 0.15
C GLY A 250 15.67 -2.25 1.14
N SER A 251 16.08 -3.43 0.66
CA SER A 251 16.40 -4.59 1.50
C SER A 251 17.53 -4.34 2.52
N ARG A 252 18.50 -3.47 2.21
CA ARG A 252 19.61 -3.16 3.13
C ARG A 252 19.14 -2.22 4.24
N VAL A 253 18.44 -1.15 3.84
CA VAL A 253 17.92 -0.15 4.79
C VAL A 253 16.86 -0.76 5.70
N GLU A 254 15.94 -1.55 5.14
CA GLU A 254 14.92 -2.30 5.90
C GLU A 254 15.56 -3.15 7.00
N LYS A 255 16.68 -3.84 6.70
CA LYS A 255 17.35 -4.71 7.66
C LYS A 255 17.95 -3.94 8.85
N VAL A 256 18.59 -2.81 8.58
CA VAL A 256 19.14 -1.94 9.64
C VAL A 256 18.02 -1.34 10.48
N LEU A 257 16.95 -0.86 9.84
CA LEU A 257 15.78 -0.31 10.53
C LEU A 257 15.09 -1.37 11.40
N GLU A 258 14.94 -2.60 10.91
CA GLU A 258 14.40 -3.74 11.68
C GLU A 258 15.23 -4.01 12.93
N MET A 259 16.56 -4.04 12.82
CA MET A 259 17.47 -4.22 13.97
C MET A 259 17.41 -3.04 14.96
N ALA A 260 16.98 -1.86 14.50
CA ALA A 260 16.78 -0.65 15.30
C ALA A 260 15.33 -0.50 15.82
N SER A 261 14.51 -1.55 15.79
CA SER A 261 13.11 -1.54 16.24
C SER A 261 12.18 -0.63 15.40
N ILE A 262 12.51 -0.40 14.12
CA ILE A 262 11.70 0.37 13.16
C ILE A 262 11.20 -0.56 12.05
N THR A 263 9.91 -0.89 12.10
CA THR A 263 9.28 -1.73 11.07
C THR A 263 8.89 -0.91 9.84
N THR A 264 9.55 -1.19 8.72
CA THR A 264 9.18 -0.69 7.39
C THR A 264 9.05 -1.86 6.42
N ASN A 265 8.78 -1.58 5.14
CA ASN A 265 8.72 -2.61 4.12
C ASN A 265 9.47 -2.15 2.88
N LYS A 266 10.44 -2.96 2.41
CA LYS A 266 11.07 -2.74 1.11
C LYS A 266 10.02 -2.79 0.00
N ASN A 267 10.06 -1.83 -0.91
CA ASN A 267 9.05 -1.67 -1.96
C ASN A 267 9.69 -1.15 -3.24
N SER A 268 9.23 -1.65 -4.40
CA SER A 268 9.67 -1.12 -5.69
C SER A 268 9.34 0.37 -5.78
N VAL A 269 10.21 1.10 -6.45
CA VAL A 269 10.00 2.50 -6.84
C VAL A 269 10.05 2.62 -8.36
N PRO A 270 9.42 3.65 -8.96
CA PRO A 270 9.47 3.88 -10.41
C PRO A 270 10.91 3.78 -10.94
N GLY A 271 11.06 3.09 -12.07
CA GLY A 271 12.35 2.82 -12.70
C GLY A 271 13.11 1.60 -12.16
N ASP A 272 12.61 0.90 -11.13
CA ASP A 272 13.21 -0.37 -10.72
C ASP A 272 13.07 -1.45 -11.81
N THR A 273 14.19 -2.08 -12.15
CA THR A 273 14.23 -3.18 -13.13
C THR A 273 14.04 -4.56 -12.49
N SER A 274 13.98 -4.64 -11.14
CA SER A 274 13.84 -5.88 -10.39
C SER A 274 12.87 -5.73 -9.22
N ALA A 275 11.80 -6.51 -9.22
CA ALA A 275 10.90 -6.66 -8.07
C ALA A 275 11.53 -7.42 -6.89
N ILE A 276 12.64 -8.12 -7.11
CA ILE A 276 13.33 -8.93 -6.07
C ILE A 276 14.25 -8.04 -5.22
N ASN A 277 14.87 -7.03 -5.83
CA ASN A 277 15.78 -6.11 -5.18
C ASN A 277 15.28 -4.67 -5.33
N PRO A 278 14.21 -4.31 -4.62
CA PRO A 278 13.61 -2.98 -4.75
C PRO A 278 14.56 -1.86 -4.29
N GLY A 279 14.44 -0.71 -4.95
CA GLY A 279 15.21 0.49 -4.70
C GLY A 279 14.68 1.38 -3.58
N GLY A 280 13.52 1.07 -2.99
CA GLY A 280 12.90 1.94 -1.99
C GLY A 280 12.26 1.23 -0.81
N LEU A 281 11.69 2.06 0.06
CA LEU A 281 10.93 1.69 1.25
C LEU A 281 9.56 2.35 1.21
N ARG A 282 8.52 1.60 1.61
CA ARG A 282 7.20 2.15 1.87
C ARG A 282 7.06 2.41 3.37
N VAL A 283 6.73 3.64 3.72
CA VAL A 283 6.55 4.08 5.11
C VAL A 283 5.17 4.71 5.23
N GLY A 284 4.47 4.51 6.35
CA GLY A 284 3.14 5.06 6.57
C GLY A 284 2.89 5.46 8.01
N THR A 285 1.93 6.36 8.20
CA THR A 285 1.64 7.04 9.46
C THR A 285 0.43 6.53 10.28
N PRO A 286 -0.52 5.70 9.78
CA PRO A 286 -1.74 5.37 10.54
C PRO A 286 -1.51 4.76 11.92
N ALA A 287 -0.58 3.82 12.02
CA ALA A 287 -0.32 3.08 13.27
C ALA A 287 0.19 4.02 14.37
N LEU A 288 1.21 4.81 14.06
CA LEU A 288 1.79 5.77 15.01
C LEU A 288 0.83 6.92 15.33
N THR A 289 0.07 7.40 14.34
CA THR A 289 -0.99 8.40 14.58
C THR A 289 -2.06 7.88 15.54
N THR A 290 -2.41 6.59 15.46
CA THR A 290 -3.36 5.95 16.39
C THR A 290 -2.82 5.95 17.82
N ARG A 291 -1.50 5.85 18.02
CA ARG A 291 -0.85 5.95 19.33
C ARG A 291 -0.74 7.38 19.87
N GLY A 292 -1.10 8.38 19.06
CA GLY A 292 -1.16 9.78 19.46
C GLY A 292 -0.06 10.67 18.89
N LEU A 293 0.85 10.13 18.05
CA LEU A 293 1.91 10.93 17.45
C LEU A 293 1.35 12.07 16.58
N LYS A 294 2.01 13.22 16.66
CA LYS A 294 1.73 14.48 15.96
C LYS A 294 2.86 14.82 14.98
N GLU A 295 2.69 15.90 14.24
CA GLU A 295 3.58 16.32 13.16
C GLU A 295 5.03 16.52 13.64
N GLN A 296 5.22 17.09 14.84
CA GLN A 296 6.54 17.25 15.46
C GLN A 296 7.21 15.91 15.79
N ASP A 297 6.43 14.91 16.21
CA ASP A 297 6.91 13.57 16.54
C ASP A 297 7.35 12.84 15.26
N PHE A 298 6.71 13.14 14.13
CA PHE A 298 7.09 12.58 12.83
C PHE A 298 8.38 13.18 12.25
N ASP A 299 8.82 14.37 12.68
CA ASP A 299 10.18 14.84 12.37
C ASP A 299 11.23 14.02 13.13
N GLN A 300 10.95 13.63 14.38
CA GLN A 300 11.81 12.70 15.13
C GLN A 300 11.83 11.30 14.48
N VAL A 301 10.70 10.82 13.96
CA VAL A 301 10.67 9.58 13.16
C VAL A 301 11.50 9.73 11.88
N ALA A 302 11.45 10.89 11.21
CA ALA A 302 12.30 11.17 10.04
C ALA A 302 13.80 11.15 10.40
N ASP A 303 14.17 11.68 11.57
CA ASP A 303 15.54 11.60 12.09
C ASP A 303 16.00 10.16 12.29
N PHE A 304 15.19 9.32 12.94
CA PHE A 304 15.52 7.91 13.14
C PHE A 304 15.68 7.15 11.81
N LEU A 305 14.80 7.39 10.84
CA LEU A 305 14.94 6.84 9.50
C LEU A 305 16.23 7.30 8.82
N HIS A 306 16.54 8.60 8.89
CA HIS A 306 17.77 9.16 8.36
C HIS A 306 19.00 8.50 8.99
N ARG A 307 19.07 8.40 10.33
CA ARG A 307 20.19 7.74 11.02
C ARG A 307 20.33 6.27 10.62
N GLY A 308 19.22 5.54 10.50
CA GLY A 308 19.23 4.17 9.98
C GLY A 308 19.81 4.06 8.57
N SER A 309 19.51 5.02 7.68
CA SER A 309 20.14 5.08 6.35
C SER A 309 21.63 5.39 6.41
N GLN A 310 22.09 6.27 7.31
CA GLN A 310 23.52 6.59 7.47
C GLN A 310 24.31 5.37 7.97
N ILE A 311 23.77 4.63 8.92
CA ILE A 311 24.34 3.34 9.38
C ILE A 311 24.41 2.36 8.20
N SER A 312 23.38 2.31 7.36
CA SER A 312 23.35 1.45 6.17
C SER A 312 24.43 1.81 5.15
N ILE A 313 24.72 3.11 4.95
CA ILE A 313 25.81 3.57 4.07
C ILE A 313 27.16 3.07 4.64
N LYS A 314 27.43 3.32 5.92
CA LYS A 314 28.69 2.88 6.57
C LYS A 314 28.88 1.36 6.49
N ALA A 315 27.84 0.59 6.79
CA ALA A 315 27.89 -0.86 6.71
C ALA A 315 28.14 -1.34 5.26
N GLN A 316 27.55 -0.67 4.27
CA GLN A 316 27.77 -0.97 2.86
C GLN A 316 29.21 -0.65 2.44
N GLU A 317 29.80 0.44 2.91
CA GLU A 317 31.21 0.78 2.64
C GLU A 317 32.19 -0.25 3.22
N ILE A 318 31.94 -0.72 4.46
CA ILE A 318 32.73 -1.79 5.07
C ILE A 318 32.60 -3.08 4.25
N ALA A 319 31.37 -3.47 3.88
CA ALA A 319 31.14 -4.66 3.07
C ALA A 319 31.83 -4.59 1.70
N VAL A 320 31.86 -3.40 1.08
CA VAL A 320 32.63 -3.17 -0.16
C VAL A 320 34.12 -3.40 0.07
N LYS A 321 34.70 -2.89 1.16
CA LYS A 321 36.12 -3.07 1.47
C LYS A 321 36.48 -4.54 1.75
N GLU A 322 35.65 -5.26 2.51
CA GLU A 322 35.90 -6.68 2.82
C GLU A 322 35.83 -7.60 1.60
N VAL A 323 35.03 -7.23 0.60
CA VAL A 323 34.81 -8.04 -0.62
C VAL A 323 35.64 -7.53 -1.82
N ALA A 324 36.14 -6.29 -1.77
CA ALA A 324 36.97 -5.69 -2.83
C ALA A 324 38.20 -6.53 -3.14
N ASP A 325 38.82 -7.13 -2.12
CA ASP A 325 39.97 -8.02 -2.27
C ASP A 325 39.66 -9.29 -3.10
N GLN A 326 38.37 -9.59 -3.31
CA GLN A 326 37.88 -10.78 -4.01
C GLN A 326 37.34 -10.45 -5.42
N ASN A 327 37.35 -9.18 -5.85
CA ASN A 327 36.79 -8.73 -7.15
C ASN A 327 35.36 -9.21 -7.41
N THR A 328 34.52 -9.31 -6.37
CA THR A 328 33.12 -9.76 -6.47
C THR A 328 32.14 -8.66 -6.04
N LYS A 329 30.92 -8.73 -6.58
CA LYS A 329 29.84 -7.78 -6.23
C LYS A 329 29.34 -8.07 -4.82
N VAL A 330 29.21 -7.02 -3.99
CA VAL A 330 28.64 -7.14 -2.63
C VAL A 330 27.20 -7.65 -2.70
N LEU A 331 26.97 -8.83 -2.13
CA LEU A 331 25.66 -9.44 -1.98
C LEU A 331 25.02 -9.02 -0.66
N LEU A 332 23.71 -9.25 -0.52
CA LEU A 332 23.00 -8.95 0.73
C LEU A 332 23.57 -9.72 1.92
N LYS A 333 24.03 -10.97 1.72
CA LYS A 333 24.66 -11.77 2.79
C LYS A 333 25.95 -11.13 3.32
N ASP A 334 26.71 -10.46 2.48
CA ASP A 334 27.98 -9.84 2.87
C ASP A 334 27.70 -8.57 3.68
N PHE A 335 26.68 -7.80 3.26
CA PHE A 335 26.16 -6.68 4.04
C PHE A 335 25.63 -7.12 5.42
N VAL A 336 24.82 -8.19 5.47
CA VAL A 336 24.29 -8.72 6.74
C VAL A 336 25.42 -9.20 7.66
N LYS A 337 26.45 -9.85 7.11
CA LYS A 337 27.63 -10.25 7.89
C LYS A 337 28.27 -9.04 8.58
N VAL A 338 28.44 -7.91 7.89
CA VAL A 338 28.98 -6.68 8.51
C VAL A 338 28.11 -6.21 9.68
N LEU A 339 26.79 -6.23 9.55
CA LEU A 339 25.89 -5.88 10.67
C LEU A 339 26.10 -6.79 11.89
N GLU A 340 26.49 -8.04 11.66
CA GLU A 340 26.69 -9.07 12.68
C GLU A 340 28.13 -9.16 13.20
N THR A 341 29.12 -8.57 12.54
CA THR A 341 30.54 -8.71 12.93
C THR A 341 31.25 -7.39 13.23
N SER A 342 30.77 -6.25 12.73
CA SER A 342 31.38 -4.95 13.02
C SER A 342 30.86 -4.40 14.36
N ASP A 343 31.75 -4.32 15.36
CA ASP A 343 31.39 -3.80 16.68
C ASP A 343 30.90 -2.34 16.62
N THR A 344 31.52 -1.50 15.77
CA THR A 344 31.08 -0.12 15.54
C THR A 344 29.66 -0.04 14.99
N ILE A 345 29.33 -0.84 13.96
CA ILE A 345 27.98 -0.83 13.38
C ILE A 345 26.94 -1.35 14.38
N LYS A 346 27.28 -2.39 15.15
CA LYS A 346 26.39 -2.90 16.21
C LYS A 346 26.11 -1.84 17.27
N GLU A 347 27.15 -1.14 17.74
CA GLU A 347 27.00 -0.10 18.75
C GLU A 347 26.12 1.06 18.25
N GLU A 348 26.29 1.48 16.99
CA GLU A 348 25.42 2.49 16.37
C GLU A 348 23.96 2.02 16.25
N ILE A 349 23.72 0.76 15.85
CA ILE A 349 22.38 0.17 15.77
C ILE A 349 21.74 0.05 17.15
N ASP A 350 22.48 -0.45 18.15
CA ASP A 350 21.98 -0.63 19.51
C ASP A 350 21.66 0.72 20.17
N THR A 351 22.43 1.76 19.86
CA THR A 351 22.18 3.14 20.30
C THR A 351 20.89 3.67 19.67
N LEU A 352 20.75 3.57 18.35
CA LEU A 352 19.53 3.96 17.64
C LEU A 352 18.31 3.19 18.16
N ARG A 353 18.43 1.86 18.38
CA ARG A 353 17.37 1.01 18.93
C ARG A 353 16.88 1.52 20.28
N LYS A 354 17.80 1.77 21.22
CA LYS A 354 17.45 2.26 22.57
C LYS A 354 16.70 3.58 22.52
N GLU A 355 17.13 4.49 21.65
CA GLU A 355 16.47 5.79 21.48
C GLU A 355 15.09 5.66 20.85
N VAL A 356 14.95 4.80 19.83
CA VAL A 356 13.66 4.48 19.20
C VAL A 356 12.69 3.87 20.21
N GLU A 357 13.14 2.89 20.99
CA GLU A 357 12.32 2.22 22.00
C GLU A 357 11.91 3.18 23.13
N SER A 358 12.85 4.01 23.60
CA SER A 358 12.59 5.04 24.60
C SER A 358 11.57 6.06 24.12
N PHE A 359 11.70 6.54 22.87
CA PHE A 359 10.73 7.44 22.26
C PHE A 359 9.36 6.78 22.09
N ALA A 360 9.32 5.56 21.56
CA ALA A 360 8.08 4.83 21.32
C ALA A 360 7.33 4.48 22.63
N ALA A 361 8.03 4.29 23.75
CA ALA A 361 7.45 3.99 25.04
C ALA A 361 6.68 5.18 25.67
N GLN A 362 6.86 6.40 25.16
CA GLN A 362 6.16 7.60 25.66
C GLN A 362 4.69 7.67 25.22
N PHE A 363 4.30 6.86 24.24
CA PHE A 363 2.97 6.87 23.64
C PHE A 363 2.14 5.65 24.08
N GLY A 364 0.83 5.84 24.27
CA GLY A 364 -0.07 4.74 24.63
C GLY A 364 -0.16 3.66 23.57
N MET A 365 -0.55 2.45 23.96
CA MET A 365 -0.82 1.33 23.06
C MET A 365 -2.32 1.02 23.05
N PRO A 366 -3.03 1.27 21.94
CA PRO A 366 -4.46 0.96 21.83
C PRO A 366 -4.72 -0.53 22.07
N GLY A 367 -5.71 -0.84 22.92
CA GLY A 367 -6.10 -2.21 23.25
C GLY A 367 -5.49 -2.76 24.54
N ASP A 368 -4.50 -2.08 25.12
CA ASP A 368 -4.03 -2.37 26.47
C ASP A 368 -4.96 -1.66 27.49
N CYS A 369 -5.36 -2.39 28.53
CA CYS A 369 -6.18 -1.89 29.64
C CYS A 369 -5.33 -1.23 30.71
#